data_AF-A0A2Z6RY02-F1
#
_entry.id   AF-A0A2Z6RY02-F1
#
_cell.length_a   1.000
_cell.length_b   1.000
_cell.length_c   1.000
_cell.angle_alpha   90.00
_cell.angle_beta   90.00
_cell.angle_gamma   90.00
#
_symmetry.space_group_name_H-M   'P 1'
#
loop_
_entity.id
_entity.type
_entity.pdbx_description
1 polymer ?
#
loop_
_entity_poly.entity_id
_entity_poly.type
_entity_poly.pdbx_seq_one_letter_code
_entity_poly.pdbx_strand_id
1 'polypeptide(L)'
;MLFQSFNRLSENYIESLNDNEYYDTTIEVGKDPNVKIFRAHMVILCYRSPFLRRTLTSNKKNNDNILAHIKLSNIQPETFQIILEYIYGGIILFDEQETLGFLEVLDAANQLRLQELIDYLQRYLIENKVQWMEQNFGLVYQTSFKSNSLLELQQFYTKKNVEGIIDSQIVNLNIVSLISRWIDKIDIKSKFAFARELYLPYKFKLLLRGSRDGFTPKKFHELCDNIFHTVTFIKVKGTEEIIEGYNPLVWKSLNDEYGETKDCFIFSFKSKSNFKDLILSHVNHGYISEALFYHTNCGPNCGRDLYMCAKGDDLKEYDRNFCIKYRYEKEIMNIKGYFSIEEYEIFQIIKNETV
;
A
#
# COMPACT_ATOMS: atom_id res chain seq x y z
N MET A 1 -7.01 6.42 -52.15
CA MET A 1 -7.28 7.68 -51.41
C MET A 1 -8.01 7.31 -50.13
N LEU A 2 -7.53 7.74 -48.97
CA LEU A 2 -8.12 7.45 -47.66
C LEU A 2 -8.68 8.77 -47.09
N PHE A 3 -9.98 8.81 -46.81
CA PHE A 3 -10.63 9.92 -46.11
C PHE A 3 -11.04 9.43 -44.72
N GLN A 4 -10.65 10.18 -43.68
CA GLN A 4 -10.94 9.88 -42.28
C GLN A 4 -11.57 11.12 -41.63
N SER A 5 -12.69 10.93 -40.94
CA SER A 5 -13.44 12.00 -40.28
C SER A 5 -13.87 11.59 -38.87
N PHE A 6 -12.89 11.15 -38.06
CA PHE A 6 -13.15 10.63 -36.71
C PHE A 6 -13.71 11.67 -35.75
N ASN A 7 -13.27 12.93 -35.86
CA ASN A 7 -13.77 14.02 -35.00
C ASN A 7 -15.28 14.22 -35.18
N ARG A 8 -15.75 14.31 -36.43
CA ARG A 8 -17.18 14.46 -36.70
C ARG A 8 -17.99 13.25 -36.24
N LEU A 9 -17.44 12.05 -36.44
CA LEU A 9 -18.08 10.82 -35.94
C LEU A 9 -18.21 10.82 -34.41
N SER A 10 -17.15 11.24 -33.70
CA SER A 10 -17.15 11.42 -32.25
C SER A 10 -18.20 12.43 -31.80
N GLU A 11 -18.24 13.61 -32.43
CA GLU A 11 -19.26 14.64 -32.15
C GLU A 11 -20.68 14.10 -32.33
N ASN A 12 -20.95 13.35 -33.40
CA ASN A 12 -22.28 12.78 -33.62
C ASN A 12 -22.68 11.76 -32.56
N TYR A 13 -21.74 10.99 -32.01
CA TYR A 13 -22.04 10.12 -30.86
C TYR A 13 -22.31 10.93 -29.59
N ILE A 14 -21.56 12.00 -29.32
CA ILE A 14 -21.83 12.89 -28.18
C ILE A 14 -23.19 13.59 -28.34
N GLU A 15 -23.55 14.04 -29.54
CA GLU A 15 -24.87 14.60 -29.86
C GLU A 15 -25.98 13.59 -29.51
N SER A 16 -25.81 12.32 -29.92
CA SER A 16 -26.73 11.22 -29.59
C SER A 16 -26.80 10.88 -28.11
N LEU A 17 -25.78 11.20 -27.31
CA LEU A 17 -25.88 11.05 -25.85
C LEU A 17 -26.79 12.14 -25.24
N ASN A 18 -26.78 13.35 -25.82
CA ASN A 18 -27.45 14.51 -25.26
C ASN A 18 -28.92 14.66 -25.67
N ASP A 19 -29.31 14.10 -26.83
CA ASP A 19 -30.69 14.15 -27.32
C ASP A 19 -31.68 13.31 -26.47
N ASN A 20 -31.18 12.37 -25.68
CA ASN A 20 -31.96 11.40 -24.89
C ASN A 20 -32.94 10.57 -25.74
N GLU A 21 -32.66 10.39 -27.03
CA GLU A 21 -33.42 9.54 -27.94
C GLU A 21 -32.77 8.15 -28.06
N TYR A 22 -33.53 7.16 -28.54
CA TYR A 22 -33.07 5.80 -28.89
C TYR A 22 -32.29 5.00 -27.82
N TYR A 23 -32.22 5.47 -26.58
CA TYR A 23 -31.57 4.76 -25.48
C TYR A 23 -32.28 3.44 -25.17
N ASP A 24 -31.48 2.41 -24.93
CA ASP A 24 -31.93 1.05 -24.60
C ASP A 24 -31.48 0.63 -23.18
N THR A 25 -30.80 1.53 -22.45
CA THR A 25 -30.41 1.32 -21.06
C THR A 25 -30.42 2.59 -20.23
N THR A 26 -30.59 2.42 -18.91
CA THR A 26 -30.45 3.47 -17.90
C THR A 26 -29.39 3.08 -16.86
N ILE A 27 -28.63 4.06 -16.39
CA ILE A 27 -27.60 3.88 -15.38
C ILE A 27 -27.87 4.86 -14.24
N GLU A 28 -28.18 4.33 -13.06
CA GLU A 28 -28.29 5.09 -11.82
C GLU A 28 -26.90 5.20 -11.18
N VAL A 29 -26.42 6.41 -10.95
CA VAL A 29 -25.08 6.69 -10.46
C VAL A 29 -25.15 7.54 -9.20
N GLY A 30 -24.25 7.27 -8.26
CA GLY A 30 -24.14 7.99 -6.99
C GLY A 30 -24.84 7.30 -5.82
N LYS A 31 -24.91 7.99 -4.69
CA LYS A 31 -25.55 7.56 -3.44
C LYS A 31 -26.44 8.67 -2.92
N ASP A 32 -27.55 8.30 -2.30
CA ASP A 32 -28.50 9.25 -1.71
C ASP A 32 -27.78 10.25 -0.78
N PRO A 33 -28.05 11.56 -0.90
CA PRO A 33 -29.07 12.20 -1.75
C PRO A 33 -28.62 12.53 -3.19
N ASN A 34 -27.35 12.30 -3.53
CA ASN A 34 -26.73 12.69 -4.81
C ASN A 34 -26.78 11.54 -5.83
N VAL A 35 -27.99 11.24 -6.33
CA VAL A 35 -28.21 10.21 -7.36
C VAL A 35 -28.66 10.84 -8.66
N LYS A 36 -28.07 10.42 -9.78
CA LYS A 36 -28.46 10.85 -11.13
C LYS A 36 -28.68 9.62 -12.03
N ILE A 37 -29.69 9.70 -12.89
CA ILE A 37 -29.98 8.67 -13.88
C ILE A 37 -29.48 9.14 -15.24
N PHE A 38 -28.68 8.31 -15.89
CA PHE A 38 -28.13 8.52 -17.22
C PHE A 38 -28.84 7.60 -18.22
N ARG A 39 -29.21 8.14 -19.38
CA ARG A 39 -29.74 7.37 -20.51
C ARG A 39 -28.60 7.10 -21.47
N ALA A 40 -28.49 5.87 -21.96
CA ALA A 40 -27.37 5.48 -22.82
C ALA A 40 -27.70 4.31 -23.74
N HIS A 41 -26.77 4.04 -24.66
CA HIS A 41 -26.86 3.01 -25.68
C HIS A 41 -25.95 1.82 -25.34
N MET A 42 -26.52 0.64 -25.13
CA MET A 42 -25.80 -0.58 -24.77
C MET A 42 -24.72 -0.91 -25.80
N VAL A 43 -24.98 -0.65 -27.08
CA VAL A 43 -24.01 -0.93 -28.16
C VAL A 43 -22.71 -0.14 -27.97
N ILE A 44 -22.76 1.11 -27.54
CA ILE A 44 -21.55 1.90 -27.32
C ILE A 44 -20.86 1.45 -26.02
N LEU A 45 -21.63 1.38 -24.93
CA LEU A 45 -21.11 1.01 -23.61
C LEU A 45 -20.43 -0.35 -23.59
N CYS A 46 -21.04 -1.36 -24.21
CA CYS A 46 -20.52 -2.73 -24.25
C CYS A 46 -19.21 -2.81 -25.04
N TYR A 47 -19.05 -2.02 -26.10
CA TYR A 47 -17.82 -2.08 -26.90
C TYR A 47 -16.67 -1.30 -26.27
N ARG A 48 -16.96 -0.26 -25.48
CA ARG A 48 -15.95 0.58 -24.85
C ARG A 48 -15.56 0.15 -23.43
N SER A 49 -16.46 -0.51 -22.70
CA SER A 49 -16.19 -1.00 -21.34
C SER A 49 -16.45 -2.51 -21.21
N PRO A 50 -15.40 -3.32 -20.95
CA PRO A 50 -15.55 -4.74 -20.63
C PRO A 50 -16.42 -4.98 -19.38
N PHE A 51 -16.36 -4.08 -18.39
CA PHE A 51 -17.19 -4.16 -17.19
C PHE A 51 -18.67 -3.99 -17.56
N LEU A 52 -19.02 -2.89 -18.24
CA LEU A 52 -20.40 -2.61 -18.64
C LEU A 52 -20.93 -3.70 -19.58
N ARG A 53 -20.12 -4.23 -20.50
CA ARG A 53 -20.50 -5.38 -21.33
C ARG A 53 -20.98 -6.56 -20.50
N ARG A 54 -20.18 -6.98 -19.50
CA ARG A 54 -20.53 -8.13 -18.65
C ARG A 54 -21.79 -7.87 -17.83
N THR A 55 -21.92 -6.68 -17.27
CA THR A 55 -23.07 -6.28 -16.46
C THR A 55 -24.36 -6.24 -17.30
N LEU A 56 -24.33 -5.56 -18.45
CA LEU A 56 -25.49 -5.39 -19.33
C LEU A 56 -25.95 -6.70 -19.98
N THR A 57 -25.01 -7.54 -20.44
CA THR A 57 -25.35 -8.83 -21.05
C THR A 57 -25.94 -9.83 -20.04
N SER A 58 -25.55 -9.74 -18.77
CA SER A 58 -26.12 -10.58 -17.70
C SER A 58 -27.56 -10.17 -17.39
N ASN A 59 -27.86 -8.87 -17.37
CA ASN A 59 -29.22 -8.37 -17.13
C ASN A 59 -30.19 -8.76 -18.26
N LYS A 60 -29.73 -8.75 -19.52
CA LYS A 60 -30.56 -9.12 -20.68
C LYS A 60 -31.05 -10.57 -20.64
N LYS A 61 -30.32 -11.49 -20.00
CA LYS A 61 -30.74 -12.90 -19.86
C LYS A 61 -31.91 -13.11 -18.90
N ASN A 62 -32.24 -12.11 -18.07
CA ASN A 62 -33.18 -12.26 -16.97
C ASN A 62 -34.54 -11.59 -17.20
N ASN A 63 -34.69 -10.70 -18.19
CA ASN A 63 -35.95 -9.98 -18.46
C ASN A 63 -36.04 -9.52 -19.92
N ASP A 64 -36.94 -10.11 -20.70
CA ASP A 64 -37.04 -9.85 -22.15
C ASP A 64 -37.73 -8.52 -22.53
N ASN A 65 -38.36 -7.80 -21.59
CA ASN A 65 -39.17 -6.60 -21.89
C ASN A 65 -38.91 -5.37 -21.00
N ILE A 66 -37.88 -5.38 -20.14
CA ILE A 66 -37.58 -4.24 -19.24
C ILE A 66 -36.25 -3.62 -19.68
N LEU A 67 -36.25 -2.29 -19.91
CA LEU A 67 -35.04 -1.48 -20.14
C LEU A 67 -33.93 -1.91 -19.18
N ALA A 68 -32.74 -2.20 -19.71
CA ALA A 68 -31.62 -2.63 -18.87
C ALA A 68 -31.25 -1.52 -17.89
N HIS A 69 -31.18 -1.84 -16.59
CA HIS A 69 -30.89 -0.89 -15.53
C HIS A 69 -29.63 -1.32 -14.75
N ILE A 70 -28.68 -0.40 -14.57
CA ILE A 70 -27.44 -0.61 -13.82
C ILE A 70 -27.37 0.41 -12.67
N LYS A 71 -26.83 -0.01 -11.51
CA LYS A 71 -26.51 0.88 -10.39
C LYS A 71 -25.00 0.98 -10.18
N LEU A 72 -24.46 2.19 -10.15
CA LEU A 72 -23.05 2.51 -9.90
C LEU A 72 -22.92 3.45 -8.71
N SER A 73 -22.98 2.90 -7.51
CA SER A 73 -23.00 3.72 -6.27
C SER A 73 -21.63 4.24 -5.82
N ASN A 74 -20.53 3.75 -6.41
CA ASN A 74 -19.16 4.13 -6.00
C ASN A 74 -18.52 5.19 -6.91
N ILE A 75 -19.30 5.80 -7.79
CA ILE A 75 -18.86 6.86 -8.72
C ILE A 75 -19.80 8.05 -8.53
N GLN A 76 -19.25 9.27 -8.50
CA GLN A 76 -20.08 10.48 -8.44
C GLN A 76 -20.72 10.76 -9.80
N PRO A 77 -21.95 11.33 -9.84
CA PRO A 77 -22.61 11.69 -11.08
C PRO A 77 -21.75 12.54 -12.02
N GLU A 78 -21.03 13.53 -11.50
CA GLU A 78 -20.20 14.46 -12.27
C GLU A 78 -19.02 13.74 -12.91
N THR A 79 -18.32 12.90 -12.13
CA THR A 79 -17.24 12.04 -12.64
C THR A 79 -17.75 11.08 -13.72
N PHE A 80 -18.93 10.50 -13.53
CA PHE A 80 -19.50 9.57 -14.49
C PHE A 80 -19.93 10.27 -15.79
N GLN A 81 -20.40 11.52 -15.72
CA GLN A 81 -20.69 12.32 -16.92
C GLN A 81 -19.43 12.44 -17.80
N ILE A 82 -18.29 12.77 -17.21
CA ILE A 82 -17.00 12.86 -17.92
C ILE A 82 -16.63 11.51 -18.56
N ILE A 83 -16.75 10.42 -17.80
CA ILE A 83 -16.48 9.07 -18.31
C ILE A 83 -17.44 8.68 -19.44
N LEU A 84 -18.70 9.07 -19.35
CA LEU A 84 -19.72 8.75 -20.36
C LEU A 84 -19.44 9.50 -21.66
N GLU A 85 -19.09 10.79 -21.58
CA GLU A 85 -18.66 11.57 -22.75
C GLU A 85 -17.41 10.96 -23.40
N TYR A 86 -16.44 10.51 -22.60
CA TYR A 86 -15.28 9.77 -23.09
C TYR A 86 -15.66 8.46 -23.78
N ILE A 87 -16.61 7.71 -23.24
CA ILE A 87 -17.06 6.45 -23.84
C ILE A 87 -17.66 6.71 -25.23
N TYR A 88 -18.39 7.81 -25.42
CA TYR A 88 -19.03 8.14 -26.69
C TYR A 88 -18.09 8.80 -27.71
N GLY A 89 -17.35 9.83 -27.27
CA GLY A 89 -16.51 10.63 -28.17
C GLY A 89 -15.02 10.27 -28.15
N GLY A 90 -14.55 9.56 -27.13
CA GLY A 90 -13.11 9.35 -26.92
C GLY A 90 -12.36 10.63 -26.50
N ILE A 91 -13.09 11.67 -26.11
CA ILE A 91 -12.54 12.96 -25.68
C ILE A 91 -12.73 13.09 -24.17
N ILE A 92 -11.71 13.62 -23.51
CA ILE A 92 -11.80 14.08 -22.13
C ILE A 92 -11.36 15.52 -22.05
N LEU A 93 -12.15 16.32 -21.34
CA LEU A 93 -11.84 17.69 -21.02
C LEU A 93 -11.65 17.77 -19.51
N PHE A 94 -10.49 18.27 -19.10
CA PHE A 94 -10.20 18.58 -17.71
C PHE A 94 -10.00 20.08 -17.56
N ASP A 95 -10.46 20.62 -16.44
CA ASP A 95 -9.90 21.87 -15.95
C ASP A 95 -8.48 21.58 -15.44
N GLU A 96 -7.48 22.22 -16.04
CA GLU A 96 -6.07 22.02 -15.68
C GLU A 96 -5.78 22.37 -14.20
N GLN A 97 -6.65 23.14 -13.55
CA GLN A 97 -6.52 23.53 -12.14
C GLN A 97 -7.09 22.49 -11.16
N GLU A 98 -8.07 21.66 -11.57
CA GLU A 98 -8.78 20.76 -10.67
C GLU A 98 -8.18 19.34 -10.66
N THR A 99 -6.98 19.21 -10.06
CA THR A 99 -6.24 17.94 -10.08
C THR A 99 -6.87 16.83 -9.22
N LEU A 100 -7.73 17.18 -8.26
CA LEU A 100 -8.52 16.20 -7.51
C LEU A 100 -9.50 15.42 -8.40
N GLY A 101 -10.11 16.09 -9.38
CA GLY A 101 -10.99 15.45 -10.37
C GLY A 101 -10.28 14.39 -11.21
N PHE A 102 -8.96 14.53 -11.45
CA PHE A 102 -8.18 13.53 -12.18
C PHE A 102 -8.13 12.18 -11.46
N LEU A 103 -7.92 12.18 -10.14
CA LEU A 103 -7.87 10.92 -9.39
C LEU A 103 -9.24 10.23 -9.33
N GLU A 104 -10.32 11.01 -9.24
CA GLU A 104 -11.69 10.49 -9.27
C GLU A 104 -12.02 9.86 -10.63
N VAL A 105 -11.66 10.53 -11.73
CA VAL A 105 -11.83 9.99 -13.09
C VAL A 105 -10.96 8.76 -13.29
N LEU A 106 -9.72 8.74 -12.79
CA LEU A 106 -8.84 7.57 -12.85
C LEU A 106 -9.43 6.38 -12.09
N ASP A 107 -9.97 6.60 -10.89
CA ASP A 107 -10.60 5.55 -10.09
C ASP A 107 -11.87 5.01 -10.80
N ALA A 108 -12.72 5.90 -11.31
CA ALA A 108 -13.90 5.52 -12.10
C ALA A 108 -13.54 4.73 -13.37
N ALA A 109 -12.52 5.17 -14.11
CA ALA A 109 -12.01 4.48 -15.29
C ALA A 109 -11.52 3.06 -14.96
N ASN A 110 -10.83 2.91 -13.81
CA ASN A 110 -10.38 1.61 -13.32
C ASN A 110 -11.54 0.68 -12.90
N GLN A 111 -12.56 1.23 -12.20
CA GLN A 111 -13.78 0.49 -11.86
C GLN A 111 -14.50 -0.01 -13.13
N LEU A 112 -14.55 0.83 -14.16
CA LEU A 112 -15.21 0.55 -15.45
C LEU A 112 -14.31 -0.17 -16.46
N ARG A 113 -13.07 -0.52 -16.09
CA ARG A 113 -12.09 -1.25 -16.93
C ARG A 113 -11.77 -0.56 -18.26
N LEU A 114 -11.59 0.77 -18.25
CA LEU A 114 -11.25 1.59 -19.42
C LEU A 114 -9.73 1.73 -19.57
N GLN A 115 -9.03 0.67 -20.00
CA GLN A 115 -7.56 0.61 -19.95
C GLN A 115 -6.86 1.75 -20.71
N GLU A 116 -7.31 2.07 -21.92
CA GLU A 116 -6.76 3.17 -22.74
C GLU A 116 -6.76 4.50 -21.97
N LEU A 117 -7.84 4.78 -21.25
CA LEU A 117 -7.96 5.98 -20.44
C LEU A 117 -7.06 5.92 -19.19
N ILE A 118 -7.01 4.77 -18.52
CA ILE A 118 -6.15 4.56 -17.36
C ILE A 118 -4.68 4.84 -17.71
N ASP A 119 -4.20 4.33 -18.84
CA ASP A 119 -2.82 4.52 -19.31
C ASP A 119 -2.55 6.00 -19.66
N TYR A 120 -3.49 6.68 -20.31
CA TYR A 120 -3.36 8.11 -20.60
C TYR A 120 -3.27 8.96 -19.33
N LEU A 121 -4.17 8.74 -18.36
CA LEU A 121 -4.24 9.55 -17.15
C LEU A 121 -3.01 9.36 -16.25
N GLN A 122 -2.54 8.12 -16.11
CA GLN A 122 -1.31 7.84 -15.36
C GLN A 122 -0.11 8.56 -15.96
N ARG A 123 0.08 8.44 -17.29
CA ARG A 123 1.16 9.13 -18.00
C ARG A 123 1.06 10.64 -17.86
N TYR A 124 -0.13 11.21 -18.03
CA TYR A 124 -0.35 12.64 -17.89
C TYR A 124 0.04 13.14 -16.48
N LEU A 125 -0.37 12.44 -15.42
CA LEU A 125 0.00 12.77 -14.05
C LEU A 125 1.53 12.74 -13.85
N ILE A 126 2.19 11.69 -14.35
CA ILE A 126 3.64 11.49 -14.26
C ILE A 126 4.42 12.54 -15.06
N GLU A 127 3.94 12.98 -16.21
CA GLU A 127 4.67 13.91 -17.06
C GLU A 127 4.41 15.38 -16.71
N ASN A 128 3.19 15.71 -16.28
CA ASN A 128 2.74 17.11 -16.18
C ASN A 128 2.41 17.56 -14.75
N LYS A 129 2.16 16.62 -13.82
CA LYS A 129 1.68 16.93 -12.46
C LYS A 129 2.58 16.40 -11.35
N VAL A 130 3.86 16.16 -11.63
CA VAL A 130 4.84 15.62 -10.64
C VAL A 130 4.88 16.44 -9.35
N GLN A 131 4.97 17.77 -9.42
CA GLN A 131 5.03 18.61 -8.23
C GLN A 131 3.77 18.47 -7.37
N TRP A 132 2.60 18.44 -8.00
CA TRP A 132 1.33 18.22 -7.29
C TRP A 132 1.28 16.82 -6.68
N MET A 133 1.73 15.80 -7.42
CA MET A 133 1.84 14.43 -6.94
C MET A 133 2.75 14.32 -5.71
N GLU A 134 3.87 15.06 -5.69
CA GLU A 134 4.77 15.13 -4.54
C GLU A 134 4.14 15.82 -3.34
N GLN A 135 3.41 16.92 -3.55
CA GLN A 135 2.66 17.60 -2.48
C GLN A 135 1.51 16.74 -1.93
N ASN A 136 0.92 15.88 -2.77
CA ASN A 136 -0.20 15.01 -2.44
C ASN A 136 0.21 13.54 -2.35
N PHE A 137 1.46 13.32 -1.97
CA PHE A 137 2.14 12.04 -2.02
C PHE A 137 1.31 10.88 -1.43
N GLY A 138 0.79 11.06 -0.21
CA GLY A 138 0.01 10.03 0.48
C GLY A 138 -1.23 9.59 -0.31
N LEU A 139 -1.96 10.55 -0.86
CA LEU A 139 -3.20 10.30 -1.61
C LEU A 139 -2.93 9.57 -2.93
N VAL A 140 -1.96 10.05 -3.72
CA VAL A 140 -1.66 9.45 -5.03
C VAL A 140 -1.01 8.09 -4.87
N TYR A 141 -0.09 7.93 -3.90
CA TYR A 141 0.50 6.64 -3.59
C TYR A 141 -0.59 5.63 -3.23
N GLN A 142 -1.47 5.93 -2.28
CA GLN A 142 -2.55 5.01 -1.91
C GLN A 142 -3.44 4.66 -3.09
N THR A 143 -3.81 5.65 -3.90
CA THR A 143 -4.62 5.45 -5.09
C THR A 143 -3.94 4.49 -6.07
N SER A 144 -2.64 4.66 -6.34
CA SER A 144 -1.87 3.79 -7.23
C SER A 144 -1.87 2.32 -6.78
N PHE A 145 -1.84 2.04 -5.46
CA PHE A 145 -1.82 0.68 -4.93
C PHE A 145 -3.22 0.09 -4.64
N LYS A 146 -4.32 0.81 -4.91
CA LYS A 146 -5.68 0.25 -4.80
C LYS A 146 -5.97 -0.81 -5.85
N SER A 147 -5.25 -0.79 -6.99
CA SER A 147 -5.53 -1.69 -8.10
C SER A 147 -4.30 -2.02 -8.93
N ASN A 148 -4.22 -3.28 -9.38
CA ASN A 148 -3.14 -3.76 -10.23
C ASN A 148 -3.14 -3.13 -11.65
N SER A 149 -4.17 -2.38 -12.02
CA SER A 149 -4.23 -1.69 -13.33
C SER A 149 -3.40 -0.40 -13.37
N LEU A 150 -2.94 0.11 -12.22
CA LEU A 150 -2.24 1.40 -12.10
C LEU A 150 -0.71 1.24 -12.04
N LEU A 151 -0.17 0.42 -12.95
CA LEU A 151 1.23 0.00 -12.91
C LEU A 151 2.23 1.15 -13.10
N GLU A 152 1.91 2.14 -13.92
CA GLU A 152 2.83 3.25 -14.24
C GLU A 152 3.01 4.15 -13.01
N LEU A 153 1.93 4.48 -12.31
CA LEU A 153 2.00 5.23 -11.05
C LEU A 153 2.68 4.42 -9.94
N GLN A 154 2.39 3.11 -9.85
CA GLN A 154 3.07 2.24 -8.90
C GLN A 154 4.58 2.24 -9.14
N GLN A 155 5.02 2.07 -10.39
CA GLN A 155 6.44 2.07 -10.76
C GLN A 155 7.09 3.43 -10.48
N PHE A 156 6.42 4.54 -10.82
CA PHE A 156 6.89 5.89 -10.52
C PHE A 156 7.21 6.03 -9.03
N TYR A 157 6.28 5.60 -8.17
CA TYR A 157 6.44 5.71 -6.74
C TYR A 157 7.40 4.68 -6.14
N THR A 158 7.40 3.44 -6.61
CA THR A 158 8.40 2.45 -6.19
C THR A 158 9.80 2.93 -6.50
N LYS A 159 10.02 3.60 -7.63
CA LYS A 159 11.33 4.14 -8.00
C LYS A 159 11.71 5.39 -7.19
N LYS A 160 10.81 6.36 -7.04
CA LYS A 160 11.10 7.62 -6.32
C LYS A 160 11.15 7.48 -4.80
N ASN A 161 10.32 6.63 -4.20
CA ASN A 161 10.14 6.59 -2.75
C ASN A 161 11.21 5.82 -1.99
N VAL A 162 11.90 4.91 -2.69
CA VAL A 162 13.01 4.14 -2.12
C VAL A 162 14.24 5.02 -1.92
N GLU A 163 14.43 6.05 -2.76
CA GLU A 163 15.66 6.85 -2.74
C GLU A 163 15.72 7.88 -1.59
N GLY A 164 14.59 8.33 -1.04
CA GLY A 164 14.55 9.38 -0.01
C GLY A 164 14.27 8.90 1.42
N ILE A 165 13.34 7.96 1.58
CA ILE A 165 12.74 7.62 2.88
C ILE A 165 13.26 6.29 3.41
N ILE A 166 13.28 5.24 2.58
CA ILE A 166 13.70 3.90 2.98
C ILE A 166 14.24 3.10 1.78
N ASP A 167 15.44 2.55 1.90
CA ASP A 167 15.95 1.53 0.98
C ASP A 167 15.57 0.14 1.50
N SER A 168 14.40 -0.39 1.14
CA SER A 168 13.92 -1.70 1.60
C SER A 168 13.44 -2.60 0.45
N GLN A 169 13.84 -3.87 0.52
CA GLN A 169 13.31 -4.94 -0.32
C GLN A 169 12.16 -5.70 0.36
N ILE A 170 12.01 -5.58 1.68
CA ILE A 170 11.00 -6.30 2.47
C ILE A 170 9.69 -5.51 2.56
N VAL A 171 9.72 -4.20 2.77
CA VAL A 171 8.52 -3.41 3.09
C VAL A 171 8.21 -2.32 2.06
N ASN A 172 7.02 -1.75 2.17
CA ASN A 172 6.58 -0.59 1.39
C ASN A 172 6.24 0.59 2.32
N LEU A 173 5.92 1.75 1.75
CA LEU A 173 5.68 2.94 2.57
C LEU A 173 4.43 2.90 3.45
N ASN A 174 3.44 2.06 3.14
CA ASN A 174 2.30 1.89 4.04
C ASN A 174 2.73 1.25 5.36
N ILE A 175 3.59 0.21 5.30
CA ILE A 175 4.17 -0.41 6.49
C ILE A 175 5.03 0.60 7.26
N VAL A 176 5.90 1.33 6.56
CA VAL A 176 6.76 2.36 7.17
C VAL A 176 5.95 3.46 7.84
N SER A 177 4.87 3.91 7.21
CA SER A 177 3.94 4.88 7.79
C SER A 177 3.26 4.36 9.05
N LEU A 178 2.80 3.11 9.05
CA LEU A 178 2.19 2.49 10.24
C LEU A 178 3.17 2.40 11.40
N ILE A 179 4.40 1.95 11.13
CA ILE A 179 5.44 1.86 12.15
C ILE A 179 5.79 3.24 12.69
N SER A 180 5.90 4.25 11.82
CA SER A 180 6.13 5.65 12.23
C SER A 180 5.01 6.14 13.15
N ARG A 181 3.74 5.85 12.82
CA ARG A 181 2.60 6.17 13.69
C ARG A 181 2.68 5.45 15.03
N TRP A 182 3.09 4.17 15.06
CA TRP A 182 3.25 3.41 16.30
C TRP A 182 4.36 3.96 17.20
N ILE A 183 5.48 4.38 16.62
CA ILE A 183 6.58 5.06 17.32
C ILE A 183 6.08 6.34 17.99
N ASP A 184 5.35 7.18 17.24
CA ASP A 184 4.81 8.45 17.74
C ASP A 184 3.52 8.31 18.54
N LYS A 185 3.05 7.07 18.73
CA LYS A 185 1.83 6.73 19.44
C LYS A 185 0.56 7.36 18.86
N ILE A 186 0.56 7.59 17.55
CA ILE A 186 -0.56 8.13 16.77
C ILE A 186 -1.41 6.97 16.25
N ASP A 187 -2.74 7.11 16.33
CA ASP A 187 -3.68 6.15 15.75
C ASP A 187 -3.49 4.67 16.17
N ILE A 188 -2.76 4.36 17.26
CA ILE A 188 -2.43 2.97 17.65
C ILE A 188 -3.67 2.07 17.76
N LYS A 189 -4.80 2.63 18.21
CA LYS A 189 -6.06 1.88 18.39
C LYS A 189 -6.89 1.79 17.10
N SER A 190 -6.52 2.50 16.04
CA SER A 190 -7.28 2.54 14.79
C SER A 190 -6.89 1.38 13.88
N LYS A 191 -7.84 0.45 13.68
CA LYS A 191 -7.71 -0.60 12.67
C LYS A 191 -7.63 -0.06 11.24
N PHE A 192 -7.96 1.22 11.03
CA PHE A 192 -8.00 1.87 9.72
C PHE A 192 -6.84 2.88 9.52
N ALA A 193 -5.84 2.89 10.40
CA ALA A 193 -4.70 3.80 10.28
C ALA A 193 -3.98 3.67 8.92
N PHE A 194 -3.99 2.48 8.32
CA PHE A 194 -3.40 2.21 7.01
C PHE A 194 -4.15 2.89 5.85
N ALA A 195 -5.41 3.28 6.05
CA ALA A 195 -6.25 3.93 5.04
C ALA A 195 -6.21 5.46 5.14
N ARG A 196 -5.49 6.02 6.14
CA ARG A 196 -5.22 7.45 6.25
C ARG A 196 -3.99 7.81 5.44
N GLU A 197 -3.83 9.09 5.08
CA GLU A 197 -2.63 9.61 4.43
C GLU A 197 -1.32 9.10 5.08
N LEU A 198 -0.29 8.92 4.25
CA LEU A 198 1.01 8.43 4.71
C LEU A 198 1.62 9.38 5.75
N TYR A 199 2.09 8.81 6.85
CA TYR A 199 2.75 9.53 7.93
C TYR A 199 4.23 9.13 7.98
N LEU A 200 5.08 9.96 7.39
CA LEU A 200 6.49 9.65 7.16
C LEU A 200 7.40 10.75 7.77
N PRO A 201 7.37 10.98 9.10
CA PRO A 201 8.22 11.98 9.75
C PRO A 201 9.69 11.55 9.89
N TYR A 202 10.00 10.33 9.47
CA TYR A 202 11.31 9.69 9.66
C TYR A 202 11.95 9.29 8.33
N LYS A 203 13.28 9.39 8.29
CA LYS A 203 14.12 8.67 7.35
C LYS A 203 14.61 7.36 7.99
N PHE A 204 14.47 6.26 7.27
CA PHE A 204 14.91 4.93 7.65
C PHE A 204 16.26 4.67 6.97
N LYS A 205 17.35 4.89 7.70
CA LYS A 205 18.71 4.66 7.22
C LYS A 205 19.06 3.18 7.36
N LEU A 206 19.22 2.49 6.24
CA LEU A 206 19.62 1.08 6.21
C LEU A 206 21.00 0.90 6.86
N LEU A 207 21.06 0.08 7.91
CA LEU A 207 22.30 -0.33 8.57
C LEU A 207 22.79 -1.65 8.00
N LEU A 208 21.89 -2.63 7.94
CA LEU A 208 22.21 -4.01 7.57
C LEU A 208 21.11 -4.58 6.67
N ARG A 209 21.51 -5.26 5.59
CA ARG A 209 20.64 -6.14 4.78
C ARG A 209 21.27 -7.52 4.67
N GLY A 210 20.56 -8.58 5.02
CA GLY A 210 21.09 -9.95 5.07
C GLY A 210 21.72 -10.41 3.76
N SER A 211 21.05 -10.21 2.62
CA SER A 211 21.62 -10.54 1.30
C SER A 211 22.87 -9.73 0.92
N ARG A 212 23.08 -8.54 1.50
CA ARG A 212 24.23 -7.68 1.24
C ARG A 212 25.39 -7.96 2.21
N ASP A 213 25.08 -8.10 3.49
CA ASP A 213 26.05 -8.05 4.57
C ASP A 213 26.30 -9.43 5.21
N GLY A 214 25.35 -10.36 5.08
CA GLY A 214 25.36 -11.69 5.69
C GLY A 214 24.38 -11.84 6.86
N PHE A 215 24.16 -13.09 7.28
CA PHE A 215 23.18 -13.47 8.31
C PHE A 215 23.86 -13.92 9.62
N THR A 216 24.87 -13.20 10.10
CA THR A 216 25.67 -13.60 11.27
C THR A 216 25.53 -12.62 12.44
N PRO A 217 25.58 -13.11 13.70
CA PRO A 217 25.63 -12.22 14.88
C PRO A 217 26.79 -11.23 14.82
N LYS A 218 27.97 -11.68 14.39
CA LYS A 218 29.13 -10.80 14.23
C LYS A 218 28.82 -9.60 13.33
N LYS A 219 28.18 -9.84 12.18
CA LYS A 219 27.87 -8.76 11.24
C LYS A 219 26.85 -7.78 11.81
N PHE A 220 25.86 -8.29 12.55
CA PHE A 220 24.91 -7.47 13.28
C PHE A 220 25.65 -6.55 14.28
N HIS A 221 26.50 -7.10 15.14
CA HIS A 221 27.22 -6.30 16.13
C HIS A 221 28.18 -5.29 15.49
N GLU A 222 28.87 -5.65 14.40
CA GLU A 222 29.72 -4.73 13.65
C GLU A 222 28.98 -3.49 13.13
N LEU A 223 27.71 -3.64 12.73
CA LEU A 223 26.94 -2.60 12.04
C LEU A 223 25.91 -1.90 12.91
N CYS A 224 25.44 -2.53 13.98
CA CYS A 224 24.29 -2.07 14.75
C CYS A 224 24.61 -1.72 16.21
N ASP A 225 25.71 -2.22 16.79
CA ASP A 225 26.07 -1.84 18.16
C ASP A 225 26.29 -0.33 18.29
N ASN A 226 25.95 0.21 19.46
CA ASN A 226 25.98 1.65 19.74
C ASN A 226 24.96 2.49 18.95
N ILE A 227 24.10 1.85 18.14
CA ILE A 227 22.99 2.50 17.44
C ILE A 227 21.70 2.30 18.22
N PHE A 228 20.89 3.37 18.31
CA PHE A 228 19.59 3.42 18.96
C PHE A 228 18.50 3.82 17.97
N HIS A 229 17.23 3.71 18.38
CA HIS A 229 16.06 3.93 17.53
C HIS A 229 16.11 3.10 16.24
N THR A 230 16.19 1.78 16.38
CA THR A 230 16.23 0.88 15.22
C THR A 230 14.91 0.17 15.02
N VAL A 231 14.54 -0.05 13.77
CA VAL A 231 13.51 -1.03 13.38
C VAL A 231 14.17 -2.11 12.57
N THR A 232 13.80 -3.35 12.84
CA THR A 232 14.15 -4.45 11.97
C THR A 232 12.91 -5.00 11.28
N PHE A 233 13.13 -5.51 10.09
CA PHE A 233 12.17 -6.28 9.32
C PHE A 233 12.77 -7.63 8.99
N ILE A 234 12.04 -8.71 9.26
CA ILE A 234 12.40 -10.06 8.83
C ILE A 234 11.32 -10.57 7.88
N LYS A 235 11.70 -11.03 6.69
CA LYS A 235 10.83 -11.83 5.83
C LYS A 235 11.00 -13.31 6.13
N VAL A 236 9.90 -13.98 6.48
CA VAL A 236 9.89 -15.39 6.86
C VAL A 236 9.96 -16.26 5.60
N LYS A 237 10.89 -17.22 5.58
CA LYS A 237 11.14 -18.08 4.41
C LYS A 237 9.94 -18.94 4.05
N GLY A 238 9.59 -18.90 2.77
CA GLY A 238 8.47 -19.66 2.22
C GLY A 238 7.11 -19.04 2.52
N THR A 239 7.05 -17.81 3.02
CA THR A 239 5.81 -17.06 3.24
C THR A 239 5.96 -15.60 2.80
N GLU A 240 4.84 -14.88 2.75
CA GLU A 240 4.83 -13.42 2.57
C GLU A 240 4.85 -12.66 3.91
N GLU A 241 4.96 -13.38 5.03
CA GLU A 241 4.88 -12.79 6.37
C GLU A 241 6.15 -11.98 6.69
N ILE A 242 5.93 -10.78 7.22
CA ILE A 242 6.96 -9.83 7.62
C ILE A 242 6.80 -9.58 9.12
N ILE A 243 7.87 -9.79 9.87
CA ILE A 243 7.89 -9.67 11.33
C ILE A 243 9.00 -8.75 11.83
N GLU A 244 9.04 -8.67 13.16
CA GLU A 244 9.97 -7.99 14.06
C GLU A 244 9.50 -6.61 14.52
N GLY A 245 10.38 -5.70 14.93
CA GLY A 245 10.04 -4.77 16.00
C GLY A 245 10.91 -3.53 16.06
N TYR A 246 10.48 -2.63 16.93
CA TYR A 246 11.16 -1.38 17.22
C TYR A 246 11.93 -1.48 18.54
N ASN A 247 13.21 -1.10 18.48
CA ASN A 247 14.08 -0.94 19.63
C ASN A 247 14.47 0.55 19.77
N PRO A 248 14.02 1.25 20.85
CA PRO A 248 14.44 2.62 21.13
C PRO A 248 15.81 2.71 21.81
N LEU A 249 16.33 1.63 22.39
CA LEU A 249 17.59 1.60 23.12
C LEU A 249 18.77 1.32 22.21
N VAL A 250 19.97 1.56 22.74
CA VAL A 250 21.24 1.24 22.11
C VAL A 250 21.47 -0.27 22.08
N TRP A 251 21.82 -0.84 20.93
CA TRP A 251 22.31 -2.22 20.83
C TRP A 251 23.69 -2.39 21.45
N LYS A 252 23.91 -3.55 22.09
CA LYS A 252 25.15 -3.89 22.77
C LYS A 252 25.47 -5.37 22.59
N SER A 253 26.74 -5.69 22.37
CA SER A 253 27.27 -7.05 22.48
C SER A 253 27.73 -7.35 23.91
N LEU A 254 26.76 -7.63 24.79
CA LEU A 254 26.99 -8.08 26.18
C LEU A 254 26.63 -9.55 26.31
N ASN A 255 26.97 -10.18 27.43
CA ASN A 255 26.62 -11.58 27.69
C ASN A 255 25.46 -11.65 28.68
N ASP A 256 24.30 -12.09 28.19
CA ASP A 256 23.10 -12.41 28.99
C ASP A 256 22.51 -11.23 29.78
N GLU A 257 22.48 -10.02 29.19
CA GLU A 257 21.88 -8.84 29.81
C GLU A 257 20.50 -8.49 29.22
N TYR A 258 19.66 -7.81 30.02
CA TYR A 258 18.36 -7.33 29.57
C TYR A 258 18.34 -5.81 29.40
N GLY A 259 17.55 -5.34 28.44
CA GLY A 259 17.26 -3.93 28.24
C GLY A 259 15.89 -3.55 28.82
N GLU A 260 15.88 -2.52 29.67
CA GLU A 260 14.65 -1.99 30.27
C GLU A 260 14.03 -0.89 29.40
N THR A 261 12.84 -1.15 28.85
CA THR A 261 12.03 -0.11 28.18
C THR A 261 10.58 -0.54 28.03
N LYS A 262 9.67 0.44 28.07
CA LYS A 262 8.24 0.25 27.76
C LYS A 262 7.89 0.58 26.31
N ASP A 263 8.83 1.21 25.59
CA ASP A 263 8.58 1.78 24.27
C ASP A 263 8.96 0.81 23.12
N CYS A 264 9.49 -0.38 23.46
CA CYS A 264 9.63 -1.48 22.52
C CYS A 264 8.27 -2.04 22.09
N PHE A 265 8.20 -2.47 20.84
CA PHE A 265 7.07 -3.24 20.32
C PHE A 265 7.54 -4.21 19.23
N ILE A 266 6.81 -5.31 19.07
CA ILE A 266 6.95 -6.25 17.97
C ILE A 266 5.68 -6.25 17.14
N PHE A 267 5.80 -6.59 15.86
CA PHE A 267 4.72 -6.62 14.91
C PHE A 267 4.77 -7.83 13.97
N SER A 268 3.65 -8.06 13.29
CA SER A 268 3.54 -8.98 12.16
C SER A 268 2.59 -8.42 11.11
N PHE A 269 3.01 -8.52 9.85
CA PHE A 269 2.20 -8.26 8.66
C PHE A 269 2.13 -9.55 7.84
N LYS A 270 0.93 -10.01 7.46
CA LYS A 270 0.78 -11.24 6.66
C LYS A 270 1.30 -11.12 5.23
N SER A 271 1.32 -9.89 4.70
CA SER A 271 1.97 -9.54 3.43
C SER A 271 2.14 -8.03 3.33
N LYS A 272 2.86 -7.56 2.30
CA LYS A 272 2.99 -6.13 1.97
C LYS A 272 1.66 -5.42 1.68
N SER A 273 0.60 -6.16 1.38
CA SER A 273 -0.70 -5.64 0.93
C SER A 273 -1.85 -5.95 1.90
N ASN A 274 -1.68 -6.86 2.87
CA ASN A 274 -2.70 -7.17 3.86
C ASN A 274 -2.49 -6.41 5.17
N PHE A 275 -3.32 -5.38 5.39
CA PHE A 275 -3.34 -4.57 6.61
C PHE A 275 -4.50 -4.90 7.55
N LYS A 276 -5.40 -5.83 7.18
CA LYS A 276 -6.54 -6.21 8.02
C LYS A 276 -6.12 -7.09 9.20
N ASP A 277 -5.13 -7.94 8.95
CA ASP A 277 -4.65 -8.95 9.90
C ASP A 277 -3.28 -8.59 10.50
N LEU A 278 -2.95 -7.29 10.55
CA LEU A 278 -1.70 -6.84 11.18
C LEU A 278 -1.76 -7.01 12.70
N ILE A 279 -0.60 -7.28 13.30
CA ILE A 279 -0.45 -7.46 14.74
C ILE A 279 0.57 -6.44 15.22
N LEU A 280 0.20 -5.69 16.26
CA LEU A 280 1.10 -4.85 17.06
C LEU A 280 1.02 -5.34 18.51
N SER A 281 2.17 -5.62 19.10
CA SER A 281 2.31 -6.20 20.43
C SER A 281 3.34 -5.40 21.23
N HIS A 282 2.93 -4.86 22.38
CA HIS A 282 3.80 -4.12 23.27
C HIS A 282 4.37 -5.04 24.36
N VAL A 283 5.41 -4.57 25.04
CA VAL A 283 5.96 -5.25 26.22
C VAL A 283 4.89 -5.27 27.32
N ASN A 284 4.63 -6.42 27.92
CA ASN A 284 3.73 -6.51 29.07
C ASN A 284 4.33 -5.71 30.25
N HIS A 285 3.50 -5.00 31.01
CA HIS A 285 3.97 -4.15 32.12
C HIS A 285 4.87 -4.90 33.13
N GLY A 286 4.63 -6.17 33.38
CA GLY A 286 5.45 -6.99 34.29
C GLY A 286 6.84 -7.35 33.78
N TYR A 287 7.14 -7.09 32.50
CA TYR A 287 8.36 -7.51 31.82
C TYR A 287 9.13 -6.32 31.19
N ILE A 288 8.87 -5.09 31.63
CA ILE A 288 9.52 -3.87 31.11
C ILE A 288 11.05 -3.95 31.25
N SER A 289 11.56 -4.54 32.34
CA SER A 289 12.99 -4.76 32.59
C SER A 289 13.63 -5.82 31.68
N GLU A 290 12.82 -6.55 30.91
CA GLU A 290 13.25 -7.66 30.05
C GLU A 290 12.76 -7.48 28.60
N ALA A 291 12.52 -6.24 28.16
CA ALA A 291 11.99 -5.93 26.84
C ALA A 291 12.93 -6.37 25.70
N LEU A 292 14.23 -6.31 25.95
CA LEU A 292 15.31 -6.70 25.03
C LEU A 292 16.27 -7.64 25.74
N PHE A 293 17.01 -8.42 24.95
CA PHE A 293 18.03 -9.31 25.48
C PHE A 293 19.33 -9.19 24.66
N TYR A 294 20.43 -8.90 25.32
CA TYR A 294 21.74 -8.69 24.71
C TYR A 294 22.60 -9.94 24.88
N HIS A 295 23.09 -10.47 23.77
CA HIS A 295 23.97 -11.63 23.75
C HIS A 295 24.88 -11.59 22.52
N THR A 296 26.18 -11.83 22.70
CA THR A 296 27.22 -11.81 21.66
C THR A 296 26.94 -12.70 20.43
N ASN A 297 26.32 -13.86 20.65
CA ASN A 297 25.90 -14.79 19.59
C ASN A 297 24.48 -14.54 19.04
N CYS A 298 23.87 -13.39 19.31
CA CYS A 298 22.52 -13.07 18.88
C CYS A 298 22.45 -11.75 18.11
N GLY A 299 21.55 -11.71 17.14
CA GLY A 299 21.13 -10.50 16.46
C GLY A 299 20.07 -9.74 17.28
N PRO A 300 19.09 -9.11 16.61
CA PRO A 300 17.93 -8.55 17.28
C PRO A 300 17.20 -9.59 18.15
N ASN A 301 16.86 -9.18 19.37
CA ASN A 301 16.23 -10.07 20.35
C ASN A 301 15.26 -9.28 21.26
N CYS A 302 13.97 -9.46 20.98
CA CYS A 302 12.87 -8.84 21.70
C CYS A 302 12.51 -9.68 22.92
N GLY A 303 13.30 -9.57 23.99
CA GLY A 303 13.00 -10.19 25.27
C GLY A 303 12.78 -11.70 25.17
N ARG A 304 13.54 -12.39 24.32
CA ARG A 304 13.42 -13.82 23.97
C ARG A 304 12.06 -14.28 23.43
N ASP A 305 11.11 -13.38 23.18
CA ASP A 305 9.85 -13.69 22.48
C ASP A 305 10.10 -13.83 20.98
N LEU A 306 10.99 -13.02 20.43
CA LEU A 306 11.43 -13.11 19.04
C LEU A 306 12.94 -12.87 18.99
N TYR A 307 13.70 -13.82 18.46
CA TYR A 307 15.14 -13.70 18.38
C TYR A 307 15.74 -14.45 17.20
N MET A 308 16.94 -14.00 16.84
CA MET A 308 17.84 -14.66 15.89
C MET A 308 19.19 -14.87 16.55
N CYS A 309 19.64 -16.12 16.67
CA CYS A 309 20.94 -16.43 17.28
C CYS A 309 21.67 -17.54 16.51
N ALA A 310 23.00 -17.56 16.65
CA ALA A 310 23.83 -18.65 16.18
C ALA A 310 24.26 -19.54 17.35
N LYS A 311 24.41 -20.84 17.12
CA LYS A 311 24.89 -21.79 18.14
C LYS A 311 26.42 -21.84 18.24
N GLY A 312 26.93 -21.29 19.34
CA GLY A 312 28.30 -21.50 19.82
C GLY A 312 29.41 -20.72 19.11
N ASP A 313 29.07 -19.98 18.04
CA ASP A 313 30.03 -19.22 17.23
C ASP A 313 29.28 -18.05 16.55
N ASP A 314 29.76 -16.83 16.74
CA ASP A 314 29.18 -15.59 16.21
C ASP A 314 29.49 -15.36 14.72
N LEU A 315 30.42 -16.14 14.15
CA LEU A 315 30.74 -16.16 12.73
C LEU A 315 29.75 -17.01 11.92
N LYS A 316 28.95 -17.86 12.57
CA LYS A 316 27.98 -18.71 11.90
C LYS A 316 26.71 -17.95 11.56
N GLU A 317 26.07 -18.40 10.49
CA GLU A 317 24.73 -17.94 10.16
C GLU A 317 23.74 -18.29 11.27
N TYR A 318 22.70 -17.46 11.40
CA TYR A 318 21.64 -17.71 12.36
C TYR A 318 20.93 -19.05 12.12
N ASP A 319 21.08 -19.98 13.06
CA ASP A 319 20.50 -21.33 13.03
C ASP A 319 19.46 -21.56 14.14
N ARG A 320 19.26 -20.57 15.02
CA ARG A 320 18.29 -20.58 16.12
C ARG A 320 17.43 -19.33 16.10
N ASN A 321 16.54 -19.26 15.12
CA ASN A 321 15.52 -18.21 15.04
C ASN A 321 14.23 -18.73 15.62
N PHE A 322 13.65 -18.03 16.58
CA PHE A 322 12.52 -18.55 17.35
C PHE A 322 11.52 -17.47 17.69
N CYS A 323 10.24 -17.81 17.66
CA CYS A 323 9.14 -16.95 18.06
C CYS A 323 8.23 -17.65 19.08
N ILE A 324 7.92 -16.97 20.18
CA ILE A 324 6.96 -17.37 21.20
C ILE A 324 6.33 -16.14 21.85
N LYS A 325 5.09 -16.27 22.32
CA LYS A 325 4.47 -15.25 23.17
C LYS A 325 4.80 -15.52 24.64
N TYR A 326 5.57 -14.65 25.28
CA TYR A 326 5.84 -14.70 26.72
C TYR A 326 5.87 -13.29 27.33
N ARG A 327 6.85 -12.44 26.98
CA ARG A 327 7.04 -11.08 27.51
C ARG A 327 6.20 -10.01 26.83
N TYR A 328 5.79 -10.22 25.58
CA TYR A 328 4.96 -9.28 24.82
C TYR A 328 3.47 -9.66 24.89
N GLU A 329 2.57 -8.70 24.66
CA GLU A 329 1.12 -8.84 24.88
C GLU A 329 0.45 -9.90 23.98
N LYS A 330 0.85 -9.95 22.71
CA LYS A 330 0.21 -10.75 21.65
C LYS A 330 1.20 -11.69 20.98
N GLU A 331 0.65 -12.82 20.52
CA GLU A 331 1.32 -13.75 19.62
C GLU A 331 1.35 -13.14 18.21
N ILE A 332 2.54 -13.07 17.60
CA ILE A 332 2.73 -12.43 16.29
C ILE A 332 2.87 -13.41 15.13
N MET A 333 3.16 -14.69 15.41
CA MET A 333 3.25 -15.76 14.42
C MET A 333 2.30 -16.90 14.78
N ASN A 334 1.71 -17.53 13.77
CA ASN A 334 0.85 -18.70 14.00
C ASN A 334 1.65 -19.96 14.40
N ILE A 335 2.95 -19.98 14.08
CA ILE A 335 3.87 -21.06 14.43
C ILE A 335 4.56 -20.68 15.74
N LYS A 336 4.29 -21.44 16.80
CA LYS A 336 5.10 -21.39 18.03
C LYS A 336 6.36 -22.20 17.78
N GLY A 337 7.51 -21.53 17.72
CA GLY A 337 8.78 -22.22 17.63
C GLY A 337 9.75 -21.64 16.62
N TYR A 338 10.54 -22.53 16.01
CA TYR A 338 11.59 -22.14 15.08
C TYR A 338 11.04 -21.70 13.72
N PHE A 339 11.66 -20.68 13.14
CA PHE A 339 11.39 -20.24 11.78
C PHE A 339 12.68 -20.06 10.97
N SER A 340 12.54 -19.97 9.66
CA SER A 340 13.66 -19.69 8.75
C SER A 340 13.54 -18.29 8.17
N ILE A 341 14.67 -17.63 7.98
CA ILE A 341 14.75 -16.27 7.44
C ILE A 341 14.98 -16.35 5.93
N GLU A 342 14.24 -15.56 5.17
CA GLU A 342 14.49 -15.33 3.74
C GLU A 342 15.39 -14.11 3.54
N GLU A 343 15.06 -13.02 4.25
CA GLU A 343 15.79 -11.76 4.25
C GLU A 343 15.54 -11.05 5.58
N TYR A 344 16.49 -10.23 6.02
CA TYR A 344 16.26 -9.28 7.11
C TYR A 344 16.96 -7.94 6.83
N GLU A 345 16.33 -6.86 7.28
CA GLU A 345 16.83 -5.50 7.10
C GLU A 345 16.69 -4.73 8.41
N ILE A 346 17.77 -4.08 8.86
CA ILE A 346 17.79 -3.24 10.06
C ILE A 346 18.01 -1.79 9.65
N PHE A 347 17.15 -0.91 10.15
CA PHE A 347 17.18 0.52 9.86
C PHE A 347 17.34 1.33 11.14
N GLN A 348 18.17 2.36 11.10
CA GLN A 348 18.13 3.45 12.08
C GLN A 348 17.07 4.46 11.68
N ILE A 349 16.25 4.88 12.64
CA ILE A 349 15.22 5.89 12.46
C ILE A 349 15.84 7.25 12.78
N ILE A 350 15.75 8.17 11.81
CA ILE A 350 16.25 9.53 11.92
C ILE A 350 15.06 10.45 11.69
N LYS A 351 14.77 11.33 12.65
CA LYS A 351 13.70 12.33 12.50
C LYS A 351 14.07 13.30 11.40
N ASN A 352 13.16 13.54 10.47
CA ASN A 352 13.36 14.56 9.46
C ASN A 352 13.40 15.91 10.18
N GLU A 353 14.48 16.67 10.00
CA GLU A 353 14.48 18.09 10.34
C GLU A 353 13.47 18.74 9.40
N THR A 354 12.34 19.18 9.95
CA THR A 354 11.38 20.02 9.23
C THR A 354 12.13 21.27 8.77
N VAL A 355 12.23 21.45 7.44
CA VAL A 355 12.57 22.75 6.83
C VAL A 355 11.42 23.71 7.04
#